data_AF-A0A397T5A2-F1
#
_entry.id   AF-A0A397T5A2-F1
#
_cell.length_a   1.000
_cell.length_b   1.000
_cell.length_c   1.000
_cell.angle_alpha   90.00
_cell.angle_beta   90.00
_cell.angle_gamma   90.00
#
_symmetry.space_group_name_H-M   'P 1'
#
loop_
_entity.id
_entity.type
_entity.pdbx_description
1 polymer ?
#
loop_
_entity_poly.entity_id
_entity_poly.type
_entity_poly.pdbx_seq_one_letter_code
_entity_poly.pdbx_strand_id
1 'polypeptide(L)'
;MGIGRNFAVVCASNQNRSMEAHHVLTKYGFKVKSYGTGSAVRLPGPSLDRPNIYPFGTPYDFMFNDLYEKDVKLYKQNGLLDMLDRNRKIKLAPEQWYTEANETFDVIITCEERCFDAICEDLTDRGEHKNKPVHVINIDIKDNHEDAMIGGRAILQLAQMIDNEQVADLDEAITGILQEWQEKYKYDILHSVAYF
;
A
#
# COMPACT_ATOMS: atom_id res chain seq x y z
N MET A 1 -17.95 12.25 -10.00
CA MET A 1 -16.50 12.07 -10.30
C MET A 1 -15.74 12.75 -9.18
N GLY A 2 -14.97 12.01 -8.37
CA GLY A 2 -14.33 12.55 -7.17
C GLY A 2 -13.40 13.75 -7.42
N ILE A 3 -12.99 14.39 -6.32
CA ILE A 3 -12.16 15.62 -6.32
C ILE A 3 -10.77 15.37 -6.95
N GLY A 4 -10.33 14.11 -7.02
CA GLY A 4 -9.12 13.71 -7.72
C GLY A 4 -7.87 13.81 -6.84
N ARG A 5 -8.02 13.49 -5.54
CA ARG A 5 -6.94 13.37 -4.55
C ARG A 5 -5.92 12.30 -4.94
N ASN A 6 -4.67 12.53 -4.56
CA ASN A 6 -3.54 11.64 -4.80
C ASN A 6 -3.32 10.73 -3.58
N PHE A 7 -3.34 9.43 -3.81
CA PHE A 7 -3.20 8.41 -2.78
C PHE A 7 -1.86 7.70 -2.89
N ALA A 8 -1.28 7.34 -1.75
CA ALA A 8 -0.25 6.31 -1.66
C ALA A 8 -0.74 5.16 -0.79
N VAL A 9 -0.44 3.91 -1.17
CA VAL A 9 -0.65 2.74 -0.30
C VAL A 9 0.67 2.07 0.01
N VAL A 10 0.95 1.80 1.28
CA VAL A 10 2.26 1.38 1.75
C VAL A 10 2.17 0.10 2.58
N CYS A 11 2.99 -0.90 2.25
CA CYS A 11 3.22 -2.07 3.10
C CYS A 11 4.72 -2.34 3.25
N ALA A 12 5.13 -3.48 3.80
CA ALA A 12 6.56 -3.78 3.98
C ALA A 12 7.30 -3.98 2.65
N SER A 13 6.84 -4.90 1.79
CA SER A 13 7.60 -5.36 0.61
C SER A 13 7.08 -4.83 -0.72
N ASN A 14 5.99 -4.05 -0.74
CA ASN A 14 5.31 -3.63 -1.98
C ASN A 14 4.94 -4.81 -2.89
N GLN A 15 4.37 -5.87 -2.31
CA GLN A 15 4.08 -7.14 -3.01
C GLN A 15 2.61 -7.54 -2.92
N ASN A 16 2.07 -7.63 -1.72
CA ASN A 16 0.73 -8.17 -1.48
C ASN A 16 -0.27 -7.05 -1.20
N ARG A 17 -0.39 -6.62 0.06
CA ARG A 17 -1.41 -5.67 0.56
C ARG A 17 -1.47 -4.35 -0.21
N SER A 18 -0.35 -3.64 -0.34
CA SER A 18 -0.32 -2.35 -1.04
C SER A 18 -0.57 -2.48 -2.54
N MET A 19 -0.14 -3.57 -3.17
CA MET A 19 -0.36 -3.82 -4.60
C MET A 19 -1.79 -4.26 -4.91
N GLU A 20 -2.43 -5.01 -4.01
CA GLU A 20 -3.85 -5.34 -4.14
C GLU A 20 -4.71 -4.08 -4.02
N ALA A 21 -4.43 -3.21 -3.05
CA ALA A 21 -5.09 -1.92 -2.94
C ALA A 21 -4.82 -1.01 -4.14
N HIS A 22 -3.57 -0.93 -4.63
CA HIS A 22 -3.20 -0.20 -5.84
C HIS A 22 -4.02 -0.69 -7.04
N HIS A 23 -4.09 -2.01 -7.23
CA HIS A 23 -4.85 -2.63 -8.32
C HIS A 23 -6.31 -2.18 -8.32
N VAL A 24 -6.97 -2.30 -7.16
CA VAL A 24 -8.38 -1.97 -7.01
C VAL A 24 -8.59 -0.46 -7.19
N LEU A 25 -7.81 0.39 -6.54
CA LEU A 25 -7.93 1.86 -6.65
C LEU A 25 -7.73 2.33 -8.11
N THR A 26 -6.74 1.80 -8.81
CA THR A 26 -6.50 2.12 -10.24
C THR A 26 -7.67 1.73 -11.11
N LYS A 27 -8.26 0.56 -10.87
CA LYS A 27 -9.44 0.08 -11.61
C LYS A 27 -10.66 1.00 -11.45
N TYR A 28 -10.75 1.73 -10.33
CA TYR A 28 -11.80 2.71 -10.07
C TYR A 28 -11.40 4.16 -10.42
N GLY A 29 -10.25 4.36 -11.09
CA GLY A 29 -9.84 5.66 -11.61
C GLY A 29 -9.16 6.59 -10.60
N PHE A 30 -8.77 6.09 -9.43
CA PHE A 30 -8.01 6.87 -8.46
C PHE A 30 -6.57 7.11 -8.92
N LYS A 31 -6.03 8.28 -8.58
CA LYS A 31 -4.60 8.56 -8.71
C LYS A 31 -3.88 7.92 -7.53
N VAL A 32 -3.28 6.75 -7.74
CA VAL A 32 -2.65 5.98 -6.68
C VAL A 32 -1.23 5.57 -7.04
N LYS A 33 -0.34 5.61 -6.05
CA LYS A 33 0.95 4.91 -6.07
C LYS A 33 1.08 3.95 -4.90
N SER A 34 2.07 3.07 -4.94
CA SER A 34 2.29 2.12 -3.85
C SER A 34 3.76 1.89 -3.52
N TYR A 35 4.07 1.71 -2.25
CA TYR A 35 5.45 1.64 -1.75
C TYR A 35 5.69 0.52 -0.74
N GLY A 36 6.97 0.26 -0.50
CA GLY A 36 7.50 -0.62 0.53
C GLY A 36 8.34 0.16 1.55
N THR A 37 8.18 -0.07 2.85
CA THR A 37 9.08 0.47 3.90
C THR A 37 10.18 -0.50 4.32
N GLY A 38 10.14 -1.75 3.86
CA GLY A 38 11.15 -2.75 4.19
C GLY A 38 12.53 -2.35 3.66
N SER A 39 13.58 -2.99 4.20
CA SER A 39 14.95 -2.86 3.66
C SER A 39 15.18 -3.70 2.39
N ALA A 40 14.34 -4.72 2.18
CA ALA A 40 14.35 -5.58 1.00
C ALA A 40 12.95 -6.17 0.78
N VAL A 41 12.69 -6.62 -0.44
CA VAL A 41 11.49 -7.36 -0.79
C VAL A 41 11.65 -8.80 -0.30
N ARG A 42 10.71 -9.26 0.53
CA ARG A 42 10.72 -10.62 1.08
C ARG A 42 9.47 -11.36 0.62
N LEU A 43 9.65 -12.51 -0.02
CA LEU A 43 8.59 -13.43 -0.42
C LEU A 43 8.76 -14.76 0.31
N PRO A 44 7.65 -15.44 0.68
CA PRO A 44 7.70 -16.81 1.19
C PRO A 44 8.52 -17.73 0.28
N GLY A 45 9.28 -18.64 0.88
CA GLY A 45 9.99 -19.71 0.17
C GLY A 45 9.55 -21.10 0.66
N PRO A 46 10.37 -22.15 0.44
CA PRO A 46 10.02 -23.53 0.81
C PRO A 46 9.83 -23.74 2.32
N SER A 47 10.43 -22.89 3.15
CA SER A 47 10.33 -22.91 4.60
C SER A 47 10.46 -21.49 5.18
N LEU A 48 10.06 -21.30 6.44
CA LEU A 48 10.09 -19.99 7.11
C LEU A 48 11.51 -19.39 7.20
N ASP A 49 12.54 -20.23 7.33
CA ASP A 49 13.94 -19.86 7.38
C ASP A 49 14.58 -19.61 6.01
N ARG A 50 13.85 -19.90 4.91
CA ARG A 50 14.36 -19.77 3.53
C ARG A 50 13.45 -18.88 2.67
N PRO A 51 13.28 -17.60 3.01
CA PRO A 51 12.52 -16.67 2.16
C PRO A 51 13.28 -16.36 0.87
N ASN A 52 12.54 -16.00 -0.17
CA ASN A 52 13.13 -15.38 -1.36
C ASN A 52 13.28 -13.88 -1.09
N ILE A 53 14.51 -13.37 -1.21
CA ILE A 53 14.85 -11.98 -0.90
C ILE A 53 15.36 -11.31 -2.18
N TYR A 54 14.83 -10.14 -2.48
CA TYR A 54 15.24 -9.31 -3.62
C TYR A 54 15.46 -7.86 -3.17
N PRO A 55 16.40 -7.13 -3.78
CA PRO A 55 16.47 -5.68 -3.59
C PRO A 55 15.22 -5.01 -4.20
N PHE A 56 14.78 -3.90 -3.60
CA PHE A 56 13.83 -3.00 -4.25
C PHE A 56 14.35 -2.56 -5.63
N GLY A 57 13.44 -2.29 -6.57
CA GLY A 57 13.77 -2.02 -7.96
C GLY A 57 13.98 -3.26 -8.84
N THR A 58 14.04 -4.47 -8.27
CA THR A 58 14.04 -5.71 -9.06
C THR A 58 12.71 -5.88 -9.80
N PRO A 59 12.66 -6.01 -11.13
CA PRO A 59 11.39 -6.13 -11.84
C PRO A 59 10.55 -7.33 -11.39
N TYR A 60 9.22 -7.15 -11.26
CA TYR A 60 8.33 -8.26 -10.88
C TYR A 60 8.37 -9.40 -11.89
N ASP A 61 8.61 -9.11 -13.17
CA ASP A 61 8.77 -10.12 -14.21
C ASP A 61 10.02 -11.00 -13.97
N PHE A 62 11.12 -10.39 -13.51
CA PHE A 62 12.32 -11.14 -13.12
C PHE A 62 12.02 -12.05 -11.92
N MET A 63 11.36 -11.53 -10.88
CA MET A 63 10.96 -12.34 -9.72
C MET A 63 10.05 -13.50 -10.11
N PHE A 64 9.09 -13.25 -11.02
CA PHE A 64 8.19 -14.27 -11.53
C PHE A 64 8.96 -15.41 -12.19
N ASN A 65 9.88 -15.09 -13.11
CA ASN A 65 10.67 -16.09 -13.84
C ASN A 65 11.63 -16.84 -12.90
N ASP A 66 12.28 -16.15 -11.96
CA ASP A 66 13.15 -16.78 -10.96
C ASP A 66 12.39 -17.79 -10.08
N LEU A 67 11.20 -17.43 -9.58
CA LEU A 67 10.38 -18.38 -8.82
C LEU A 67 9.83 -19.52 -9.69
N TYR A 68 9.46 -19.22 -10.94
CA TYR A 68 8.98 -20.22 -11.89
C TYR A 68 10.06 -21.29 -12.16
N GLU A 69 11.31 -20.89 -12.37
CA GLU A 69 12.44 -21.79 -12.59
C GLU A 69 12.81 -22.58 -11.33
N LYS A 70 12.71 -21.97 -10.14
CA LYS A 70 13.02 -22.63 -8.86
C LYS A 70 12.05 -23.76 -8.52
N ASP A 71 10.75 -23.47 -8.47
CA ASP A 71 9.71 -24.47 -8.16
C ASP A 71 8.31 -23.96 -8.54
N VAL A 72 7.95 -24.11 -9.82
CA VAL A 72 6.62 -23.72 -10.32
C VAL A 72 5.46 -24.32 -9.53
N LYS A 73 5.59 -25.56 -9.00
CA LYS A 73 4.48 -26.21 -8.30
C LYS A 73 4.24 -25.54 -6.96
N LEU A 74 5.31 -25.34 -6.17
CA LEU A 74 5.25 -24.66 -4.89
C LEU A 74 4.69 -23.24 -5.04
N TYR A 75 5.28 -22.44 -5.94
CA TYR A 75 4.95 -21.02 -6.06
C TYR A 75 3.63 -20.75 -6.77
N LYS A 76 3.10 -21.73 -7.52
CA LYS A 76 1.72 -21.70 -7.98
C LYS A 76 0.75 -22.06 -6.86
N GLN A 77 1.05 -23.09 -6.08
CA GLN A 77 0.18 -23.56 -4.99
C GLN A 77 0.00 -22.53 -3.87
N ASN A 78 1.04 -21.79 -3.52
CA ASN A 78 0.97 -20.72 -2.51
C ASN A 78 0.53 -19.35 -3.08
N GLY A 79 0.18 -19.28 -4.37
CA GLY A 79 -0.34 -18.09 -5.02
C GLY A 79 0.69 -16.99 -5.32
N LEU A 80 2.00 -17.21 -5.09
CA LEU A 80 3.02 -16.19 -5.35
C LEU A 80 3.16 -15.86 -6.84
N LEU A 81 3.07 -16.85 -7.73
CA LEU A 81 3.13 -16.59 -9.17
C LEU A 81 1.94 -15.75 -9.65
N ASP A 82 0.74 -16.00 -9.13
CA ASP A 82 -0.46 -15.22 -9.48
C ASP A 82 -0.37 -13.78 -8.97
N MET A 83 0.14 -13.61 -7.75
CA MET A 83 0.42 -12.30 -7.17
C MET A 83 1.46 -11.51 -7.98
N LEU A 84 2.57 -12.14 -8.38
CA LEU A 84 3.60 -11.50 -9.20
C LEU A 84 3.09 -11.17 -10.60
N ASP A 85 2.26 -12.03 -11.19
CA ASP A 85 1.61 -11.77 -12.48
C ASP A 85 0.66 -10.57 -12.42
N ARG A 86 -0.08 -10.39 -11.32
CA ARG A 86 -0.85 -9.17 -11.06
C ARG A 86 0.09 -7.95 -10.96
N ASN A 87 1.15 -8.04 -10.17
CA ASN A 87 2.03 -6.91 -9.89
C ASN A 87 2.74 -6.38 -11.14
N ARG A 88 3.27 -7.27 -11.98
CA ARG A 88 3.96 -6.87 -13.24
C ARG A 88 3.04 -6.19 -14.26
N LYS A 89 1.72 -6.38 -14.15
CA LYS A 89 0.71 -5.70 -14.98
C LYS A 89 0.36 -4.31 -14.46
N ILE A 90 0.70 -4.01 -13.20
CA ILE A 90 0.43 -2.72 -12.56
C ILE A 90 1.63 -1.79 -12.72
N LYS A 91 2.85 -2.27 -12.41
CA LYS A 91 4.09 -1.50 -12.55
C LYS A 91 5.31 -2.41 -12.70
N LEU A 92 6.45 -1.82 -13.06
CA LEU A 92 7.68 -2.57 -13.39
C LEU A 92 8.26 -3.33 -12.19
N ALA A 93 8.44 -2.64 -11.06
CA ALA A 93 9.18 -3.13 -9.91
C ALA A 93 8.57 -2.61 -8.59
N PRO A 94 8.79 -3.31 -7.45
CA PRO A 94 8.48 -2.76 -6.15
C PRO A 94 9.38 -1.56 -5.86
N GLU A 95 8.75 -0.46 -5.47
CA GLU A 95 9.39 0.82 -5.13
C GLU A 95 9.50 0.94 -3.60
N GLN A 96 10.64 1.43 -3.12
CA GLN A 96 10.86 1.71 -1.70
C GLN A 96 10.44 3.14 -1.38
N TRP A 97 9.76 3.35 -0.26
CA TRP A 97 9.28 4.67 0.16
C TRP A 97 10.42 5.69 0.27
N TYR A 98 11.50 5.33 0.96
CA TYR A 98 12.60 6.25 1.29
C TYR A 98 13.38 6.75 0.06
N THR A 99 13.45 5.96 -1.02
CA THR A 99 14.25 6.32 -2.22
C THR A 99 13.38 6.78 -3.38
N GLU A 100 12.17 6.24 -3.52
CA GLU A 100 11.33 6.45 -4.71
C GLU A 100 10.16 7.41 -4.48
N ALA A 101 9.72 7.64 -3.24
CA ALA A 101 8.56 8.51 -2.96
C ALA A 101 8.95 9.99 -2.99
N ASN A 102 9.12 10.54 -4.19
CA ASN A 102 9.57 11.92 -4.43
C ASN A 102 8.43 12.94 -4.62
N GLU A 103 7.19 12.48 -4.75
CA GLU A 103 6.01 13.34 -4.89
C GLU A 103 5.28 13.55 -3.56
N THR A 104 4.26 14.41 -3.59
CA THR A 104 3.38 14.65 -2.44
C THR A 104 2.06 13.92 -2.65
N PHE A 105 1.50 13.39 -1.57
CA PHE A 105 0.18 12.78 -1.55
C PHE A 105 -0.78 13.60 -0.70
N ASP A 106 -2.07 13.45 -0.93
CA ASP A 106 -3.10 14.04 -0.06
C ASP A 106 -3.46 13.04 1.05
N VAL A 107 -3.36 11.73 0.75
CA VAL A 107 -3.60 10.64 1.71
C VAL A 107 -2.57 9.51 1.51
N ILE A 108 -1.99 9.03 2.61
CA ILE A 108 -1.15 7.83 2.66
C ILE A 108 -1.86 6.79 3.50
N ILE A 109 -2.06 5.60 2.95
CA ILE A 109 -2.68 4.46 3.65
C ILE A 109 -1.62 3.39 3.91
N THR A 110 -1.37 3.05 5.16
CA THR A 110 -0.43 1.99 5.57
C THR A 110 -1.19 0.72 5.91
N CYS A 111 -0.62 -0.44 5.58
CA CYS A 111 -1.27 -1.73 5.76
C CYS A 111 -0.90 -2.48 7.07
N GLU A 112 -0.08 -1.86 7.92
CA GLU A 112 0.35 -2.35 9.24
C GLU A 112 1.00 -1.21 10.03
N GLU A 113 0.90 -1.26 11.36
CA GLU A 113 1.37 -0.21 12.27
C GLU A 113 2.86 0.11 12.09
N ARG A 114 3.70 -0.90 11.86
CA ARG A 114 5.13 -0.67 11.59
C ARG A 114 5.37 0.19 10.35
N CYS A 115 4.53 0.07 9.32
CA CYS A 115 4.60 0.94 8.15
C CYS A 115 4.11 2.35 8.48
N PHE A 116 3.09 2.47 9.34
CA PHE A 116 2.62 3.77 9.84
C PHE A 116 3.72 4.55 10.55
N ASP A 117 4.38 3.93 11.52
CA ASP A 117 5.47 4.55 12.27
C ASP A 117 6.61 4.98 11.34
N ALA A 118 7.00 4.08 10.44
CA ALA A 118 8.05 4.34 9.46
C ALA A 118 7.75 5.52 8.52
N ILE A 119 6.49 5.72 8.15
CA ILE A 119 6.06 6.84 7.30
C ILE A 119 6.05 8.14 8.09
N CYS A 120 5.50 8.11 9.32
CA CYS A 120 5.45 9.30 10.19
C CYS A 120 6.87 9.78 10.56
N GLU A 121 7.78 8.87 10.87
CA GLU A 121 9.18 9.18 11.17
C GLU A 121 9.86 9.80 9.95
N ASP A 122 9.77 9.17 8.78
CA ASP A 122 10.42 9.66 7.56
C ASP A 122 9.87 11.03 7.10
N LEU A 123 8.56 11.26 7.19
CA LEU A 123 8.00 12.58 6.85
C LEU A 123 8.51 13.68 7.80
N THR A 124 8.66 13.37 9.09
CA THR A 124 9.26 14.28 10.08
C THR A 124 10.72 14.58 9.73
N ASP A 125 11.49 13.55 9.38
CA ASP A 125 12.92 13.68 9.05
C ASP A 125 13.17 14.45 7.74
N ARG A 126 12.21 14.47 6.81
CA ARG A 126 12.26 15.26 5.57
C ARG A 126 12.15 16.77 5.80
N GLY A 127 11.79 17.22 7.01
CA GLY A 127 11.87 18.63 7.41
C GLY A 127 10.75 19.54 6.88
N GLU A 128 9.62 18.98 6.44
CA GLU A 128 8.36 19.70 6.12
C GLU A 128 8.53 20.87 5.13
N HIS A 129 9.48 20.76 4.20
CA HIS A 129 9.91 21.89 3.37
C HIS A 129 8.84 22.41 2.41
N LYS A 130 7.84 21.60 2.06
CA LYS A 130 6.75 22.01 1.17
C LYS A 130 5.55 22.57 1.93
N ASN A 131 5.50 22.40 3.26
CA ASN A 131 4.37 22.78 4.11
C ASN A 131 3.02 22.28 3.56
N LYS A 132 3.01 21.10 2.94
CA LYS A 132 1.79 20.51 2.38
C LYS A 132 1.31 19.40 3.32
N PRO A 133 0.11 19.52 3.93
CA PRO A 133 -0.41 18.49 4.83
C PRO A 133 -0.72 17.20 4.07
N VAL A 134 -0.59 16.08 4.78
CA VAL A 134 -0.97 14.75 4.32
C VAL A 134 -1.59 13.96 5.47
N HIS A 135 -2.71 13.29 5.20
CA HIS A 135 -3.31 12.37 6.16
C HIS A 135 -2.63 11.00 6.04
N VAL A 136 -2.00 10.54 7.11
CA VAL A 136 -1.45 9.19 7.21
C VAL A 136 -2.46 8.35 7.99
N ILE A 137 -2.94 7.27 7.38
CA ILE A 137 -4.00 6.41 7.92
C ILE A 137 -3.51 4.97 7.92
N ASN A 138 -3.46 4.34 9.09
CA ASN A 138 -3.16 2.92 9.20
C ASN A 138 -4.44 2.09 9.15
N ILE A 139 -4.42 1.01 8.39
CA ILE A 139 -5.41 -0.06 8.43
C ILE A 139 -4.65 -1.36 8.57
N ASP A 140 -4.79 -2.05 9.70
CA ASP A 140 -4.04 -3.29 9.92
C ASP A 140 -4.63 -4.44 9.09
N ILE A 141 -3.89 -4.85 8.05
CA ILE A 141 -4.28 -5.91 7.13
C ILE A 141 -3.27 -7.04 7.27
N LYS A 142 -3.77 -8.24 7.60
CA LYS A 142 -2.93 -9.44 7.68
C LYS A 142 -2.29 -9.76 6.33
N ASP A 143 -1.03 -10.18 6.36
CA ASP A 143 -0.25 -10.41 5.14
C ASP A 143 -0.49 -11.79 4.53
N ASN A 144 -1.69 -12.00 4.01
CA ASN A 144 -2.05 -13.14 3.17
C ASN A 144 -2.97 -12.69 2.02
N HIS A 145 -3.25 -13.59 1.07
CA HIS A 145 -4.02 -13.24 -0.14
C HIS A 145 -5.47 -12.87 0.14
N GLU A 146 -6.13 -13.57 1.05
CA GLU A 146 -7.56 -13.35 1.35
C GLU A 146 -7.77 -12.02 2.06
N ASP A 147 -7.01 -11.78 3.13
CA ASP A 147 -7.07 -10.53 3.89
C ASP A 147 -6.63 -9.32 3.04
N ALA A 148 -5.65 -9.48 2.14
CA ALA A 148 -5.25 -8.42 1.22
C ALA A 148 -6.38 -8.05 0.24
N MET A 149 -7.12 -9.03 -0.29
CA MET A 149 -8.26 -8.75 -1.16
C MET A 149 -9.41 -8.05 -0.42
N ILE A 150 -9.72 -8.50 0.80
CA ILE A 150 -10.76 -7.86 1.63
C ILE A 150 -10.33 -6.44 2.02
N GLY A 151 -9.09 -6.29 2.49
CA GLY A 151 -8.49 -5.01 2.85
C GLY A 151 -8.42 -4.03 1.67
N GLY A 152 -8.09 -4.50 0.46
CA GLY A 152 -8.11 -3.68 -0.75
C GLY A 152 -9.50 -3.11 -1.08
N ARG A 153 -10.58 -3.88 -0.85
CA ARG A 153 -11.96 -3.38 -1.00
C ARG A 153 -12.34 -2.39 0.10
N ALA A 154 -11.87 -2.63 1.33
CA ALA A 154 -12.09 -1.73 2.45
C ALA A 154 -11.39 -0.38 2.19
N ILE A 155 -10.13 -0.41 1.73
CA ILE A 155 -9.36 0.77 1.30
C ILE A 155 -10.05 1.51 0.16
N LEU A 156 -10.56 0.80 -0.86
CA LEU A 156 -11.33 1.43 -1.93
C LEU A 156 -12.52 2.23 -1.39
N GLN A 157 -13.25 1.65 -0.43
CA GLN A 157 -14.42 2.30 0.14
C GLN A 157 -14.04 3.52 0.97
N LEU A 158 -12.92 3.46 1.71
CA LEU A 158 -12.38 4.63 2.39
C LEU A 158 -11.99 5.73 1.39
N ALA A 159 -11.26 5.38 0.32
CA ALA A 159 -10.86 6.32 -0.71
C ALA A 159 -12.06 6.97 -1.41
N GLN A 160 -13.15 6.23 -1.62
CA GLN A 160 -14.40 6.77 -2.17
C GLN A 160 -15.10 7.76 -1.22
N MET A 161 -15.07 7.50 0.09
CA MET A 161 -15.60 8.43 1.09
C MET A 161 -14.74 9.70 1.16
N ILE A 162 -13.41 9.54 1.17
CA ILE A 162 -12.46 10.66 1.21
C ILE A 162 -12.53 11.52 -0.05
N ASP A 163 -12.59 10.91 -1.24
CA ASP A 163 -12.58 11.65 -2.52
C ASP A 163 -13.98 12.11 -2.99
N ASN A 164 -14.99 11.98 -2.12
CA ASN A 164 -16.35 12.42 -2.41
C ASN A 164 -16.39 13.94 -2.66
N GLU A 165 -17.09 14.38 -3.71
CA GLU A 165 -17.26 15.80 -4.08
C GLU A 165 -17.88 16.66 -2.97
N GLN A 166 -18.64 16.04 -2.07
CA GLN A 166 -19.22 16.73 -0.91
C GLN A 166 -18.20 17.04 0.18
N VAL A 167 -17.01 16.43 0.13
CA VAL A 167 -15.92 16.65 1.09
C VAL A 167 -15.03 17.78 0.56
N ALA A 168 -15.48 19.02 0.79
CA ALA A 168 -14.74 20.21 0.41
C ALA A 168 -13.47 20.40 1.24
N ASP A 169 -13.57 20.21 2.55
CA ASP A 169 -12.46 20.26 3.50
C ASP A 169 -12.21 18.86 4.07
N LEU A 170 -11.06 18.27 3.73
CA LEU A 170 -10.71 16.95 4.23
C LEU A 170 -10.28 17.00 5.70
N ASP A 171 -9.62 18.07 6.15
CA ASP A 171 -9.12 18.19 7.52
C ASP A 171 -10.28 18.20 8.52
N GLU A 172 -11.38 18.87 8.18
CA GLU A 172 -12.59 18.87 9.00
C GLU A 172 -13.37 17.55 8.92
N ALA A 173 -13.43 16.93 7.73
CA ALA A 173 -14.29 15.77 7.49
C ALA A 173 -13.65 14.43 7.90
N ILE A 174 -12.32 14.32 7.92
CA ILE A 174 -11.60 13.04 8.01
C ILE A 174 -12.01 12.22 9.25
N THR A 175 -12.16 12.86 10.40
CA THR A 175 -12.52 12.17 11.65
C THR A 175 -13.88 11.50 11.54
N GLY A 176 -14.88 12.17 10.97
CA GLY A 176 -16.22 11.61 10.75
C GLY A 176 -16.21 10.49 9.72
N ILE A 177 -15.47 10.66 8.63
CA ILE A 177 -15.30 9.63 7.59
C ILE A 177 -14.68 8.35 8.17
N LEU A 178 -13.61 8.49 8.97
CA LEU A 178 -12.95 7.35 9.60
C LEU A 178 -13.86 6.64 10.59
N GLN A 179 -14.64 7.39 11.38
CA GLN A 179 -15.61 6.81 12.31
C GLN A 179 -16.69 5.99 11.57
N GLU A 180 -17.34 6.58 10.55
CA GLU A 180 -18.36 5.89 9.74
C GLU A 180 -17.79 4.64 9.05
N TRP A 181 -16.58 4.76 8.49
CA TRP A 181 -15.92 3.63 7.85
C TRP A 181 -15.60 2.50 8.85
N GLN A 182 -15.14 2.85 10.06
CA GLN A 182 -14.76 1.89 11.09
C GLN A 182 -15.97 1.08 11.61
N GLU A 183 -17.15 1.68 11.70
CA GLU A 183 -18.40 0.99 12.07
C GLU A 183 -18.73 -0.16 11.10
N LYS A 184 -18.37 -0.01 9.82
CA LYS A 184 -18.64 -1.00 8.77
C LYS A 184 -17.57 -2.09 8.68
N TYR A 185 -16.29 -1.73 8.74
CA TYR A 185 -15.19 -2.67 8.44
C TYR A 185 -14.47 -3.23 9.67
N LYS A 186 -14.65 -2.64 10.87
CA LYS A 186 -14.10 -3.12 12.14
C LYS A 186 -12.58 -3.37 12.15
N TYR A 187 -11.83 -2.66 11.31
CA TYR A 187 -10.38 -2.62 11.42
C TYR A 187 -9.97 -1.65 12.55
N ASP A 188 -8.85 -1.94 13.18
CA ASP A 188 -8.15 -0.95 14.00
C ASP A 188 -7.53 0.09 13.08
N ILE A 189 -7.75 1.37 13.39
CA ILE A 189 -7.31 2.51 12.58
C ILE A 189 -6.42 3.40 13.43
N LEU A 190 -5.29 3.81 12.86
CA LEU A 190 -4.51 4.93 13.37
C LEU A 190 -4.60 6.06 12.36
N HIS A 191 -4.61 7.30 12.85
CA HIS A 191 -4.63 8.49 12.00
C HIS A 191 -3.67 9.53 12.57
N SER A 192 -2.84 10.09 11.69
CA SER A 192 -2.00 11.24 11.97
C SER A 192 -2.03 12.21 10.78
N VAL A 193 -1.69 13.47 11.06
CA VAL A 193 -1.42 14.47 10.03
C VAL A 193 0.09 14.74 10.05
N ALA A 194 0.72 14.68 8.89
CA ALA A 194 2.12 15.00 8.67
C ALA A 194 2.26 16.04 7.56
N TYR A 195 3.48 16.52 7.31
CA TYR A 195 3.75 17.52 6.28
C TYR A 195 4.90 17.08 5.38
N PHE A 196 4.76 17.36 4.08
CA PHE A 196 5.85 17.24 3.10
C PHE A 196 6.72 18.49 3.04
#